data_AF-A0A395HWN2-F1
#
_entry.id   AF-A0A395HWN2-F1
#
_cell.length_a   1.000
_cell.length_b   1.000
_cell.length_c   1.000
_cell.angle_alpha   90.00
_cell.angle_beta   90.00
_cell.angle_gamma   90.00
#
_symmetry.space_group_name_H-M   'P 1'
#
loop_
_entity.id
_entity.type
_entity.pdbx_description
1 polymer ?
#
loop_
_entity_poly.entity_id
_entity_poly.type
_entity_poly.pdbx_seq_one_letter_code
_entity_poly.pdbx_strand_id
1 'polypeptide(L)'
;MAIQHPATTGVPKSITLIVGLKIAVMVPVLHQALSDRLEIVSQEPPVTCRIWLKRSLQDLDDEGYIKLTHSVDGVAQEADDAAVDNRARGIRSVGTSYLSKA
;
A
#
# COMPACT_ATOMS: atom_id res chain seq x y z
N MET A 1 27.54 -3.61 9.13
CA MET A 1 26.76 -2.35 9.14
C MET A 1 25.28 -2.71 9.23
N ALA A 2 24.63 -2.39 10.35
CA ALA A 2 23.18 -2.54 10.46
C ALA A 2 22.54 -1.30 9.84
N ILE A 3 21.72 -1.49 8.81
CA ILE A 3 20.95 -0.41 8.20
C ILE A 3 19.84 -0.06 9.19
N GLN A 4 19.97 1.09 9.86
CA GLN A 4 18.89 1.63 10.68
C GLN A 4 17.76 2.06 9.75
N HIS A 5 16.63 1.36 9.80
CA HIS A 5 15.42 1.76 9.10
C HIS A 5 14.76 2.92 9.87
N PRO A 6 14.35 4.00 9.20
CA PRO A 6 13.70 5.14 9.85
C PRO A 6 12.46 4.68 10.62
N ALA A 7 12.21 5.32 11.77
CA ALA A 7 11.10 4.98 12.65
C ALA A 7 9.77 4.94 11.88
N THR A 8 9.10 3.79 11.96
CA THR A 8 7.82 3.44 11.33
C THR A 8 6.65 4.20 11.96
N THR A 9 6.63 5.52 11.77
CA THR A 9 5.48 6.34 12.16
C THR A 9 4.37 6.11 11.13
N GLY A 10 3.18 5.67 11.56
CA GLY A 10 2.04 5.43 10.66
C GLY A 10 1.96 4.03 10.05
N VAL A 11 2.76 3.05 10.50
CA VAL A 11 2.61 1.64 10.12
C VAL A 11 2.09 0.82 11.30
N PRO A 12 0.97 0.09 11.15
CA PRO A 12 0.46 -0.78 12.22
C PRO A 12 1.53 -1.78 12.69
N LYS A 13 1.73 -1.89 14.01
CA LYS A 13 2.62 -2.90 14.59
C LYS A 13 1.93 -4.26 14.52
N SER A 14 2.40 -5.13 13.63
CA SER A 14 1.94 -6.52 13.55
C SER A 14 3.12 -7.48 13.42
N ILE A 15 3.04 -8.63 14.11
CA ILE A 15 4.02 -9.71 13.97
C ILE A 15 3.94 -10.40 12.60
N THR A 16 2.80 -10.29 11.92
CA THR A 16 2.58 -10.86 10.59
C THR A 16 2.95 -9.90 9.46
N LEU A 17 3.29 -8.64 9.77
CA LEU A 17 3.74 -7.67 8.78
C LEU A 17 5.18 -7.97 8.36
N ILE A 18 5.36 -8.39 7.11
CA ILE A 18 6.68 -8.70 6.53
C ILE A 18 7.25 -7.49 5.78
N VAL A 19 6.39 -6.76 5.06
CA VAL A 19 6.72 -5.56 4.28
C VAL A 19 5.62 -4.51 4.46
N GLY A 20 6.01 -3.24 4.56
CA GLY A 20 5.12 -2.10 4.33
C GLY A 20 5.66 -1.21 3.22
N LEU A 21 4.84 -0.93 2.20
CA LEU A 21 5.17 0.02 1.14
C LEU A 21 4.33 1.29 1.28
N LYS A 22 5.02 2.42 1.39
CA LYS A 22 4.41 3.74 1.28
C LYS A 22 4.17 4.05 -0.20
N ILE A 23 2.92 4.26 -0.57
CA ILE A 23 2.48 4.55 -1.94
C ILE A 23 2.09 6.02 -2.18
N ALA A 24 1.76 6.76 -1.12
CA ALA A 24 1.35 8.15 -1.22
C ALA A 24 1.48 8.87 0.14
N VAL A 25 1.45 10.20 0.10
CA VAL A 25 1.14 11.04 1.28
C VAL A 25 -0.17 11.74 1.01
N MET A 26 -1.16 11.52 1.86
CA MET A 26 -2.45 12.18 1.75
C MET A 26 -2.49 13.38 2.69
N VAL A 27 -2.96 14.53 2.19
CA VAL A 27 -3.21 15.70 3.05
C VAL A 27 -4.51 15.48 3.85
N PRO A 28 -4.63 15.99 5.09
CA PRO A 28 -5.76 15.66 5.97
C PRO A 28 -7.15 15.94 5.41
N VAL A 29 -7.29 16.97 4.56
CA VAL A 29 -8.57 17.32 3.92
C VAL A 29 -9.09 16.22 2.98
N LEU A 30 -8.21 15.35 2.48
CA LEU A 30 -8.57 14.24 1.59
C LEU A 30 -8.92 12.95 2.35
N HIS A 31 -8.71 12.90 3.68
CA HIS A 31 -8.97 11.68 4.47
C HIS A 31 -10.44 11.26 4.43
N GLN A 32 -11.38 12.22 4.43
CA GLN A 32 -12.80 11.89 4.35
C GLN A 32 -13.16 11.27 3.01
N ALA A 33 -12.69 11.86 1.91
CA ALA A 33 -12.92 11.33 0.57
C ALA A 33 -12.34 9.91 0.42
N LEU A 34 -11.15 9.65 0.98
CA LEU A 34 -10.60 8.29 1.06
C LEU A 34 -11.52 7.34 1.83
N SER A 35 -12.00 7.76 2.99
CA SER A 35 -12.89 6.96 3.83
C SER A 35 -14.16 6.59 3.07
N ASP A 36 -14.78 7.55 2.39
CA ASP A 36 -16.00 7.35 1.60
C ASP A 36 -15.76 6.33 0.47
N ARG A 37 -14.58 6.33 -0.18
CA ARG A 37 -14.22 5.37 -1.22
C ARG A 37 -13.93 3.97 -0.70
N LEU A 38 -13.30 3.86 0.45
CA LEU A 38 -13.13 2.57 1.11
C LEU A 38 -14.50 2.01 1.53
N GLU A 39 -15.40 2.84 2.06
CA GLU A 39 -16.75 2.41 2.45
C GLU A 39 -17.61 1.92 1.29
N ILE A 40 -17.34 2.36 0.05
CA ILE A 40 -17.90 1.77 -1.16
C ILE A 40 -17.22 0.41 -1.41
N VAL A 41 -17.52 -0.54 -0.53
CA VAL A 41 -17.17 -1.94 -0.72
C VAL A 41 -18.03 -2.45 -1.88
N SER A 42 -17.37 -2.84 -2.97
CA SER A 42 -18.04 -3.49 -4.10
C SER A 42 -18.83 -4.69 -3.58
N GLN A 43 -20.13 -4.73 -3.85
CA GLN A 43 -21.01 -5.83 -3.44
C GLN A 43 -20.98 -7.00 -4.44
N GLU A 44 -20.17 -6.92 -5.51
CA GLU A 44 -20.14 -7.92 -6.57
C GLU A 44 -19.09 -9.01 -6.31
N PRO A 45 -19.48 -10.25 -6.00
CA PRO A 45 -18.54 -11.32 -5.70
C PRO A 45 -17.70 -11.74 -6.93
N PRO A 46 -16.47 -12.24 -6.72
CA PRO A 46 -15.80 -12.42 -5.43
C PRO A 46 -14.96 -11.20 -5.04
N VAL A 47 -15.40 -10.45 -4.04
CA VAL A 47 -14.59 -9.36 -3.46
C VAL A 47 -13.72 -9.93 -2.35
N THR A 48 -12.50 -10.36 -2.73
CA THR A 48 -11.45 -10.59 -1.73
C THR A 48 -10.91 -9.23 -1.26
N CYS A 49 -10.38 -9.15 -0.02
CA CYS A 49 -9.74 -7.93 0.48
C CYS A 49 -8.66 -7.39 -0.49
N ARG A 50 -7.98 -8.28 -1.21
CA ARG A 50 -6.99 -7.93 -2.25
C ARG A 50 -7.65 -7.21 -3.42
N ILE A 51 -8.74 -7.74 -3.97
CA ILE A 51 -9.46 -7.14 -5.10
C ILE A 51 -10.04 -5.78 -4.70
N TRP A 52 -10.65 -5.70 -3.52
CA TRP A 52 -11.19 -4.45 -2.99
C TRP A 52 -10.10 -3.38 -2.86
N LEU A 53 -8.98 -3.70 -2.20
CA LEU A 53 -7.87 -2.77 -2.05
C LEU A 53 -7.33 -2.31 -3.40
N LYS A 54 -7.17 -3.22 -4.38
CA LYS A 54 -6.69 -2.84 -5.71
C LYS A 54 -7.62 -1.86 -6.43
N ARG A 55 -8.94 -2.10 -6.35
CA ARG A 55 -9.95 -1.20 -6.94
C ARG A 55 -9.91 0.17 -6.27
N SER A 56 -9.91 0.22 -4.94
CA SER A 56 -9.82 1.48 -4.21
C SER A 56 -8.55 2.26 -4.55
N LEU A 57 -7.40 1.60 -4.74
CA LEU A 57 -6.18 2.28 -5.17
C LEU A 57 -6.28 2.85 -6.59
N GLN A 58 -6.95 2.15 -7.50
CA GLN A 58 -7.21 2.66 -8.86
C GLN A 58 -8.15 3.87 -8.82
N ASP A 59 -9.26 3.78 -8.09
CA ASP A 59 -10.24 4.87 -7.97
C ASP A 59 -9.58 6.13 -7.38
N LEU A 60 -8.69 5.97 -6.39
CA LEU A 60 -7.96 7.08 -5.79
C LEU A 60 -6.94 7.73 -6.75
N ASP A 61 -6.34 6.94 -7.66
CA ASP A 61 -5.43 7.45 -8.69
C ASP A 61 -6.21 8.19 -9.78
N ASP A 62 -7.32 7.62 -10.23
CA ASP A 62 -8.22 8.19 -11.24
C ASP A 62 -8.85 9.52 -10.77
N GLU A 63 -9.18 9.62 -9.48
CA GLU A 63 -9.69 10.85 -8.85
C GLU A 63 -8.58 11.85 -8.47
N GLY A 64 -7.31 11.47 -8.63
CA GLY A 64 -6.14 12.34 -8.40
C GLY A 64 -5.76 12.52 -6.92
N TYR A 65 -6.27 11.67 -6.02
CA TYR A 65 -5.87 11.68 -4.61
C TYR A 65 -4.48 11.08 -4.38
N ILE A 66 -4.08 10.13 -5.22
CA ILE A 66 -2.74 9.57 -5.29
C ILE A 66 -2.21 9.65 -6.72
N LYS A 67 -0.92 9.36 -6.90
CA LYS A 67 -0.32 9.27 -8.23
C LYS A 67 0.56 8.05 -8.37
N LEU A 68 0.02 7.01 -8.99
CA LEU A 68 0.76 5.82 -9.35
C LEU A 68 1.53 6.08 -10.65
N THR A 69 2.76 5.58 -10.72
CA THR A 69 3.58 5.66 -11.95
C THR A 69 3.48 4.40 -12.79
N HIS A 70 2.91 3.34 -12.21
CA HIS A 70 2.64 2.06 -12.83
C HIS A 70 1.27 1.53 -12.38
N SER A 71 0.82 0.41 -12.93
CA SER A 71 -0.44 -0.20 -12.55
C SER A 71 -0.47 -0.61 -11.07
N VAL A 72 -1.66 -0.63 -10.48
CA VAL A 72 -1.91 -1.17 -9.15
C VAL A 72 -1.39 -2.61 -9.02
N ASP A 73 -1.49 -3.40 -10.10
CA ASP A 73 -0.91 -4.75 -10.15
C ASP A 73 0.61 -4.74 -10.02
N GLY A 74 1.29 -3.75 -10.63
CA GLY A 74 2.73 -3.57 -10.47
C GLY A 74 3.11 -3.26 -9.02
N VAL A 75 2.42 -2.34 -8.36
CA VAL A 75 2.63 -1.99 -6.94
C VAL A 75 2.40 -3.22 -6.04
N ALA A 76 1.38 -4.03 -6.35
CA ALA A 76 1.11 -5.27 -5.62
C ALA A 76 2.23 -6.31 -5.83
N GLN A 77 2.71 -6.47 -7.07
CA GLN A 77 3.81 -7.39 -7.36
C GLN A 77 5.11 -6.96 -6.67
N GLU A 78 5.41 -5.66 -6.64
CA GLU A 78 6.55 -5.10 -5.90
C GLU A 78 6.49 -5.49 -4.41
N ALA A 79 5.30 -5.39 -3.79
CA ALA A 79 5.11 -5.79 -2.40
C ALA A 79 5.30 -7.29 -2.19
N ASP A 80 4.78 -8.12 -3.10
CA ASP A 80 4.87 -9.58 -3.05
C ASP A 80 6.34 -10.03 -3.18
N ASP A 81 7.09 -9.47 -4.14
CA ASP A 81 8.51 -9.77 -4.36
C ASP A 81 9.36 -9.39 -3.14
N ALA A 82 9.14 -8.19 -2.58
CA ALA A 82 9.82 -7.73 -1.38
C ALA A 82 9.49 -8.62 -0.17
N ALA A 83 8.24 -9.10 -0.04
CA ALA A 83 7.83 -9.97 1.05
C ALA A 83 8.49 -11.35 0.96
N VAL A 84 8.65 -11.88 -0.25
CA VAL A 84 9.38 -13.15 -0.49
C VAL A 84 10.85 -13.01 -0.08
N ASP A 85 11.54 -11.95 -0.49
CA ASP A 85 12.95 -11.71 -0.11
C ASP A 85 13.10 -11.54 1.41
N ASN A 86 12.26 -10.69 2.02
CA ASN A 86 12.27 -10.46 3.46
C ASN A 86 12.03 -11.75 4.26
N ARG A 87 11.09 -12.59 3.81
CA ARG A 87 10.79 -13.88 4.44
C ARG A 87 11.99 -14.82 4.37
N ALA A 88 12.65 -14.91 3.22
CA ALA A 88 13.84 -15.74 3.05
C ALA A 88 15.00 -15.29 3.96
N ARG A 89 15.10 -13.98 4.21
CA ARG A 89 16.14 -13.37 5.04
C ARG A 89 15.78 -13.26 6.53
N GLY A 90 14.54 -13.59 6.90
CA GLY A 90 14.04 -13.46 8.27
C GLY A 90 13.97 -12.01 8.77
N ILE A 91 13.78 -11.04 7.87
CA ILE A 91 13.72 -9.61 8.20
C ILE A 91 12.33 -9.02 7.93
N ARG A 92 12.09 -7.82 8.46
CA ARG A 92 10.92 -6.99 8.16
C ARG A 92 11.39 -5.62 7.72
N SER A 93 10.73 -5.03 6.72
CA SER A 93 11.11 -3.71 6.21
C SER A 93 9.90 -2.82 5.95
N VAL A 94 10.14 -1.52 5.99
CA VAL A 94 9.22 -0.50 5.50
C VAL A 94 9.99 0.36 4.52
N GLY A 95 9.40 0.59 3.35
CA GLY A 95 10.01 1.35 2.26
C GLY A 95 8.98 2.19 1.52
N THR A 96 9.45 2.99 0.58
CA THR A 96 8.58 3.70 -0.37
C THR A 96 8.49 2.87 -1.64
N SER A 97 7.29 2.73 -2.19
CA SER A 97 7.11 2.06 -3.47
C SER A 97 7.79 2.88 -4.57
N TYR A 98 8.68 2.26 -5.34
CA TYR A 98 9.31 2.92 -6.49
C TYR A 98 8.35 3.07 -7.68
N LEU A 99 7.20 2.39 -7.61
CA LEU A 99 6.12 2.45 -8.59
C LEU A 99 5.07 3.54 -8.28
N SER A 100 5.32 4.36 -7.26
CA SER A 100 4.45 5.44 -6.84
C SER A 100 5.21 6.77 -6.69
N LYS A 101 4.52 7.90 -6.89
CA LYS A 101 5.08 9.23 -6.58
C LYS A 101 4.49 9.76 -5.28
N ALA A 102 5.38 10.28 -4.44
CA ALA A 102 5.03 11.09 -3.27
C ALA A 102 4.63 12.51 -3.66
#